data_AF-A0A818PKE2-F1
#
_entry.id   AF-A0A818PKE2-F1
#
_cell.length_a   1.000
_cell.length_b   1.000
_cell.length_c   1.000
_cell.angle_alpha   90.00
_cell.angle_beta   90.00
_cell.angle_gamma   90.00
#
_symmetry.space_group_name_H-M   'P 1'
#
loop_
_entity.id
_entity.type
_entity.pdbx_description
1 polymer ?
#
loop_
_entity_poly.entity_id
_entity_poly.type
_entity_poly.pdbx_seq_one_letter_code
_entity_poly.pdbx_strand_id
1 'polypeptide(L)'
;MRNTKTLTFEQHSHANKWLTYFTSGQNRQTLPLFTSLINVVFSYDPVGYLPYNYLLFTDTREPLVEVAAQLLCITLDNSSFLSNDQPSSPTSKTFLSLPGDDCPNLFINYLSRIHRDDDFNILLRGFCRLLNNPLIQTYLPGSCKKIGFYQELLILFWKFCDRNKKFLYYVLKSSEVLDLLVPILYFLNDARSDTAKIGLMHIGVFILLLLSGERNFGVRLNKPYVTRIPMDIPVFTGTHADLLIIVFHKIIVSAHQRLQPLYDCLLTIIVNISPYLKTLSMVSSNKLLHLLEAFSSPWFLLAAPDNHHLVFFLLEAFNNLIQYQFDGNANLVYTIIRKRQVFFALSNLATDSPTIAKLSTKNSNAPSASSKKNVDSSESKQTIFQTPLKSVGDGEPQLNKDFAQQLSLNSAGLMTSAMTTTLAETPSIHKMTERTLAASPNMESNQRQRSGTNNDGSAPPSPSASPSSPTTASPMHFHQTDNSLWSPTSEWVQSWKGKLPLQTIMRLLQVLVPQVEKICMDRGLTDESEIIKFLQHGTLVGLLPVPHPILIRKYQPNSGTVMWFRTYMWGVIYLRNVDPPIWYDTDVKLFEIQRV
;
A
#
# COMPACT_ATOMS: atom_id res chain seq x y z
N MET A 1 -21.45 -1.69 36.89
CA MET A 1 -20.41 -2.64 36.45
C MET A 1 -20.78 -3.18 35.08
N ARG A 2 -20.42 -2.48 34.01
CA ARG A 2 -20.58 -2.97 32.63
C ARG A 2 -19.25 -3.60 32.24
N ASN A 3 -19.28 -4.91 32.02
CA ASN A 3 -18.13 -5.68 31.58
C ASN A 3 -17.59 -5.11 30.26
N THR A 4 -16.41 -4.51 30.32
CA THR A 4 -15.48 -4.36 29.20
C THR A 4 -15.13 -5.75 28.70
N LYS A 5 -15.92 -6.28 27.76
CA LYS A 5 -15.52 -7.44 26.97
C LYS A 5 -14.49 -6.96 25.96
N THR A 6 -13.22 -7.14 26.30
CA THR A 6 -12.13 -7.18 25.32
C THR A 6 -12.54 -8.18 24.24
N LEU A 7 -12.69 -7.71 23.00
CA LEU A 7 -12.99 -8.54 21.83
C LEU A 7 -11.75 -9.39 21.51
N THR A 8 -11.59 -10.49 22.23
CA THR A 8 -10.68 -11.56 21.84
C THR A 8 -11.42 -12.44 20.84
N PHE A 9 -10.99 -12.42 19.57
CA PHE A 9 -11.24 -13.53 18.66
C PHE A 9 -10.95 -14.82 19.43
N GLU A 10 -11.92 -15.72 19.55
CA GLU A 10 -11.63 -17.10 19.94
C GLU A 10 -10.73 -17.68 18.85
N GLN A 11 -9.41 -17.50 19.02
CA GLN A 11 -8.38 -18.26 18.34
C GLN A 11 -8.79 -19.72 18.51
N HIS A 12 -8.98 -20.43 17.41
CA HIS A 12 -9.14 -21.87 17.47
C HIS A 12 -7.88 -22.43 18.17
N SER A 13 -8.03 -22.79 19.44
CA SER A 13 -6.97 -23.26 20.34
C SER A 13 -6.34 -24.59 19.89
N HIS A 14 -6.81 -25.16 18.77
CA HIS A 14 -6.35 -26.44 18.26
C HIS A 14 -5.88 -26.33 16.81
N ALA A 15 -4.63 -26.74 16.57
CA ALA A 15 -4.08 -26.92 15.24
C ALA A 15 -4.96 -27.87 14.40
N ASN A 16 -5.21 -27.53 13.13
CA ASN A 16 -5.92 -28.40 12.22
C ASN A 16 -5.09 -29.68 11.97
N LYS A 17 -5.47 -30.78 12.63
CA LYS A 17 -4.75 -32.07 12.60
C LYS A 17 -4.60 -32.62 11.18
N TRP A 18 -5.60 -32.45 10.32
CA TRP A 18 -5.55 -32.87 8.92
C TRP A 18 -4.49 -32.09 8.14
N LEU A 19 -4.47 -30.78 8.30
CA LEU A 19 -3.48 -29.92 7.65
C LEU A 19 -2.06 -30.17 8.16
N THR A 20 -1.93 -30.43 9.46
CA THR A 20 -0.66 -30.82 10.08
C THR A 20 -0.18 -32.15 9.50
N TYR A 21 -1.03 -33.18 9.43
CA TYR A 21 -0.66 -34.46 8.83
C TYR A 21 -0.31 -34.32 7.34
N PHE A 22 -1.15 -33.62 6.57
CA PHE A 22 -0.99 -33.44 5.12
C PHE A 22 0.34 -32.80 4.74
N THR A 23 0.82 -31.86 5.55
CA THR A 23 2.10 -31.17 5.34
C THR A 23 3.26 -31.76 6.14
N SER A 24 3.05 -32.83 6.92
CA SER A 24 4.10 -33.47 7.73
C SER A 24 4.93 -34.49 6.96
N GLY A 25 6.04 -34.92 7.56
CA GLY A 25 6.83 -36.06 7.08
C GLY A 25 6.16 -37.42 7.25
N GLN A 26 5.04 -37.50 7.98
CA GLN A 26 4.26 -38.75 8.10
C GLN A 26 3.55 -39.10 6.78
N ASN A 27 3.22 -38.09 5.98
CA ASN A 27 2.74 -38.28 4.62
C ASN A 27 3.92 -38.52 3.68
N ARG A 28 4.05 -39.75 3.17
CA ARG A 28 5.14 -40.13 2.24
C ARG A 28 5.08 -39.39 0.90
N GLN A 29 3.91 -38.85 0.54
CA GLN A 29 3.66 -38.17 -0.73
C GLN A 29 3.78 -36.65 -0.64
N THR A 30 4.23 -36.09 0.48
CA THR A 30 4.28 -34.64 0.69
C THR A 30 5.08 -33.89 -0.38
N LEU A 31 6.28 -34.36 -0.75
CA LEU A 31 7.09 -33.73 -1.79
C LEU A 31 6.49 -33.87 -3.20
N PRO A 32 6.06 -35.07 -3.65
CA PRO A 32 5.31 -35.22 -4.90
C PRO A 32 4.04 -34.35 -4.96
N LEU A 33 3.29 -34.23 -3.87
CA LEU A 33 2.09 -33.39 -3.81
C LEU A 33 2.45 -31.90 -3.95
N PHE A 34 3.42 -31.41 -3.18
CA PHE A 34 3.89 -30.03 -3.26
C PHE A 34 4.33 -29.65 -4.69
N THR A 35 5.18 -30.48 -5.28
CA THR A 35 5.70 -30.25 -6.64
C THR A 35 4.60 -30.36 -7.70
N SER A 36 3.69 -31.33 -7.58
CA SER A 36 2.55 -31.49 -8.49
C SER A 36 1.61 -30.29 -8.43
N LEU A 37 1.27 -29.79 -7.24
CA LEU A 37 0.41 -28.62 -7.07
C LEU A 37 1.01 -27.38 -7.72
N ILE A 38 2.30 -27.11 -7.50
CA ILE A 38 3.03 -26.01 -8.15
C ILE A 38 2.99 -26.17 -9.66
N ASN A 39 3.32 -27.35 -10.18
CA ASN A 39 3.37 -27.59 -11.62
C ASN A 39 1.98 -27.47 -12.28
N VAL A 40 0.92 -27.95 -11.63
CA VAL A 40 -0.45 -27.82 -12.12
C VAL A 40 -0.83 -26.35 -12.27
N VAL A 41 -0.55 -25.52 -11.26
CA VAL A 41 -0.88 -24.09 -11.30
C VAL A 41 -0.03 -23.35 -12.32
N PHE A 42 1.30 -23.42 -12.21
CA PHE A 42 2.20 -22.58 -13.01
C PHE A 42 2.49 -23.11 -14.42
N SER A 43 1.98 -24.29 -14.79
CA SER A 43 1.99 -24.77 -16.19
C SER A 43 0.66 -24.55 -16.91
N TYR A 44 -0.36 -24.02 -16.22
CA TYR A 44 -1.67 -23.78 -16.82
C TYR A 44 -1.64 -22.61 -17.81
N ASP A 45 -2.19 -22.82 -19.00
CA ASP A 45 -2.37 -21.80 -20.03
C ASP A 45 -3.87 -21.61 -20.33
N PRO A 46 -4.47 -20.48 -19.90
CA PRO A 46 -5.88 -20.21 -20.10
C PRO A 46 -6.26 -19.77 -21.53
N VAL A 47 -5.29 -19.39 -22.37
CA VAL A 47 -5.59 -18.87 -23.72
C VAL A 47 -5.71 -20.02 -24.72
N GLY A 48 -4.83 -21.01 -24.63
CA GLY A 48 -4.74 -22.11 -25.60
C GLY A 48 -4.25 -21.63 -26.97
N TYR A 49 -4.45 -22.46 -28.00
CA TYR A 49 -3.87 -22.25 -29.32
C TYR A 49 -4.73 -21.41 -30.30
N LEU A 50 -6.05 -21.30 -30.06
CA LEU A 50 -6.99 -20.66 -31.00
C LEU A 50 -7.92 -19.66 -30.31
N PRO A 51 -8.34 -18.58 -31.00
CA PRO A 51 -9.42 -17.71 -30.52
C PRO A 51 -10.70 -18.50 -30.25
N TYR A 52 -11.43 -18.16 -29.18
CA TYR A 52 -12.67 -18.80 -28.76
C TYR A 52 -12.54 -20.29 -28.42
N ASN A 53 -11.33 -20.79 -28.15
CA ASN A 53 -11.09 -22.20 -27.79
C ASN A 53 -12.02 -22.68 -26.66
N TYR A 54 -12.29 -21.82 -25.68
CA TYR A 54 -13.16 -22.12 -24.53
C TYR A 54 -14.65 -22.25 -24.86
N LEU A 55 -15.10 -21.77 -26.03
CA LEU A 55 -16.47 -21.97 -26.52
C LEU A 55 -16.62 -23.31 -27.23
N LEU A 56 -15.54 -23.79 -27.86
CA LEU A 56 -15.53 -25.04 -28.62
C LEU A 56 -15.19 -26.24 -27.73
N PHE A 57 -14.36 -26.05 -26.72
CA PHE A 57 -13.88 -27.11 -25.84
C PHE A 57 -14.08 -26.75 -24.38
N THR A 58 -14.66 -27.68 -23.62
CA THR A 58 -14.78 -27.56 -22.18
C THR A 58 -13.41 -27.71 -21.53
N ASP A 59 -13.01 -26.70 -20.79
CA ASP A 59 -11.75 -26.69 -20.07
C ASP A 59 -11.89 -27.43 -18.74
N THR A 60 -11.41 -28.68 -18.73
CA THR A 60 -11.40 -29.55 -17.55
C THR A 60 -10.22 -29.29 -16.62
N ARG A 61 -9.24 -28.47 -17.03
CA ARG A 61 -8.02 -28.22 -16.27
C ARG A 61 -8.19 -27.06 -15.29
N GLU A 62 -8.94 -26.03 -15.67
CA GLU A 62 -9.14 -24.86 -14.80
C GLU A 62 -9.67 -25.20 -13.40
N PRO A 63 -10.70 -26.06 -13.23
CA PRO A 63 -11.19 -26.40 -11.89
C PRO A 63 -10.10 -27.07 -11.02
N LEU A 64 -9.25 -27.91 -11.63
CA LEU A 64 -8.13 -28.54 -10.93
C LEU A 64 -7.07 -27.50 -10.53
N VAL A 65 -6.80 -26.52 -11.39
CA VAL A 65 -5.85 -25.44 -11.12
C VAL A 65 -6.33 -24.54 -9.99
N GLU A 66 -7.63 -24.22 -9.97
CA GLU A 66 -8.24 -23.43 -8.92
C GLU A 66 -8.13 -24.13 -7.56
N VAL A 67 -8.52 -25.40 -7.47
CA VAL A 67 -8.39 -26.19 -6.23
C VAL A 67 -6.93 -26.34 -5.82
N ALA A 68 -6.01 -26.53 -6.78
CA ALA A 68 -4.58 -26.62 -6.50
C ALA A 68 -4.02 -25.30 -5.92
N ALA A 69 -4.44 -24.15 -6.47
CA ALA A 69 -4.06 -22.84 -5.96
C ALA A 69 -4.61 -22.60 -4.54
N GLN A 70 -5.86 -22.96 -4.28
CA GLN A 70 -6.48 -22.86 -2.96
C GLN A 70 -5.77 -23.75 -1.93
N LEU A 71 -5.45 -25.01 -2.27
CA LEU A 71 -4.68 -25.91 -1.43
C LEU A 71 -3.29 -25.36 -1.12
N LEU A 72 -2.60 -24.78 -2.09
CA LEU A 72 -1.31 -24.11 -1.84
C LEU A 72 -1.45 -22.93 -0.89
N CYS A 73 -2.47 -22.08 -1.05
CA CYS A 73 -2.74 -20.98 -0.13
C CYS A 73 -2.93 -21.47 1.32
N ILE A 74 -3.76 -22.50 1.52
CA ILE A 74 -4.04 -23.07 2.85
C ILE A 74 -2.78 -23.72 3.46
N THR A 75 -2.09 -24.56 2.69
CA THR A 75 -0.92 -25.31 3.18
C THR A 75 0.26 -24.40 3.52
N LEU A 76 0.41 -23.25 2.86
CA LEU A 76 1.47 -22.28 3.13
C LEU A 76 1.13 -21.28 4.25
N ASP A 77 -0.09 -21.28 4.78
CA ASP A 77 -0.51 -20.41 5.89
C ASP A 77 -0.11 -20.99 7.26
N ASN A 78 -0.12 -22.32 7.41
CA ASN A 78 -0.04 -23.01 8.70
C ASN A 78 1.38 -23.06 9.32
N SER A 79 1.84 -21.95 9.92
CA SER A 79 3.11 -21.90 10.66
C SER A 79 3.00 -21.57 12.17
N SER A 80 1.83 -21.18 12.68
CA SER A 80 1.77 -20.44 13.95
C SER A 80 1.01 -21.14 15.10
N PHE A 81 0.73 -22.44 15.01
CA PHE A 81 -0.01 -23.15 16.08
C PHE A 81 0.84 -23.97 17.05
N LEU A 82 2.17 -24.03 16.90
CA LEU A 82 3.00 -24.86 17.80
C LEU A 82 3.89 -24.08 18.76
N SER A 83 3.93 -22.75 18.71
CA SER A 83 4.87 -21.97 19.53
C SER A 83 4.28 -21.42 20.84
N ASN A 84 3.02 -21.71 21.18
CA ASN A 84 2.36 -21.02 22.29
C ASN A 84 1.72 -21.92 23.37
N ASP A 85 2.09 -23.20 23.47
CA ASP A 85 1.50 -24.07 24.48
C ASP A 85 2.51 -25.04 25.14
N GLN A 86 3.52 -24.47 25.80
CA GLN A 86 4.23 -25.09 26.93
C GLN A 86 4.80 -23.99 27.85
N PRO A 87 4.39 -23.90 29.12
CA PRO A 87 5.13 -23.15 30.13
C PRO A 87 6.33 -23.98 30.61
N SER A 88 7.40 -24.05 29.81
CA SER A 88 8.65 -24.68 30.25
C SER A 88 9.64 -23.62 30.75
N SER A 89 9.78 -23.57 32.08
CA SER A 89 10.92 -23.16 32.92
C SER A 89 11.98 -22.18 32.38
N PRO A 90 12.36 -21.14 33.16
CA PRO A 90 13.38 -20.19 32.77
C PRO A 90 14.78 -20.74 33.06
N THR A 91 15.32 -21.57 32.18
CA THR A 91 16.76 -21.83 32.18
C THR A 91 17.26 -22.16 30.79
N SER A 92 18.20 -21.33 30.33
CA SER A 92 19.10 -21.55 29.19
C SER A 92 18.53 -21.32 27.79
N LYS A 93 18.21 -20.06 27.47
CA LYS A 93 18.34 -19.56 26.09
C LYS A 93 19.80 -19.16 25.84
N THR A 94 20.56 -20.02 25.17
CA THR A 94 21.81 -19.61 24.53
C THR A 94 21.87 -20.22 23.13
N PHE A 95 21.65 -19.35 22.15
CA PHE A 95 22.31 -19.28 20.85
C PHE A 95 22.89 -20.60 20.28
N LEU A 96 22.17 -21.17 19.31
CA LEU A 96 22.64 -21.69 18.00
C LEU A 96 21.69 -22.80 17.51
N SER A 97 20.48 -22.43 17.08
CA SER A 97 19.64 -23.35 16.31
C SER A 97 20.04 -23.27 14.84
N LEU A 98 20.63 -24.36 14.34
CA LEU A 98 20.92 -24.58 12.92
C LEU A 98 19.61 -24.48 12.09
N PRO A 99 19.68 -24.01 10.83
CA PRO A 99 18.50 -23.89 9.97
C PRO A 99 18.13 -25.27 9.42
N GLY A 100 17.29 -26.03 10.13
CA GLY A 100 17.01 -27.42 9.76
C GLY A 100 15.71 -28.02 10.25
N ASP A 101 15.45 -28.00 11.56
CA ASP A 101 14.63 -29.08 12.17
C ASP A 101 13.29 -28.70 12.82
N ASP A 102 12.93 -27.42 12.98
CA ASP A 102 11.73 -27.04 13.74
C ASP A 102 10.60 -26.43 12.89
N CYS A 103 10.49 -26.79 11.61
CA CYS A 103 9.31 -26.45 10.82
C CYS A 103 8.45 -27.70 10.57
N PRO A 104 7.33 -27.89 11.31
CA PRO A 104 6.47 -29.08 11.16
C PRO A 104 5.83 -29.18 9.77
N ASN A 105 5.75 -28.05 9.07
CA ASN A 105 5.13 -27.93 7.76
C ASN A 105 6.20 -28.01 6.66
N LEU A 106 6.30 -29.19 6.04
CA LEU A 106 7.28 -29.44 4.99
C LEU A 106 7.01 -28.65 3.71
N PHE A 107 5.77 -28.22 3.43
CA PHE A 107 5.48 -27.37 2.26
C PHE A 107 6.19 -26.02 2.40
N ILE A 108 6.12 -25.41 3.58
CA ILE A 108 6.84 -24.16 3.88
C ILE A 108 8.36 -24.40 3.80
N ASN A 109 8.83 -25.52 4.35
CA ASN A 109 10.25 -25.89 4.29
C ASN A 109 10.73 -26.03 2.82
N TYR A 110 10.03 -26.81 2.00
CA TYR A 110 10.36 -26.99 0.59
C TYR A 110 10.34 -25.68 -0.18
N LEU A 111 9.30 -24.86 0.00
CA LEU A 111 9.23 -23.54 -0.65
C LEU A 111 10.40 -22.64 -0.25
N SER A 112 10.78 -22.62 1.03
CA SER A 112 11.90 -21.81 1.52
C SER A 112 13.26 -22.26 0.97
N ARG A 113 13.37 -23.54 0.56
CA ARG A 113 14.59 -24.14 0.01
C ARG A 113 14.73 -23.97 -1.50
N ILE A 114 13.68 -23.59 -2.23
CA ILE A 114 13.80 -23.26 -3.67
C ILE A 114 14.76 -22.08 -3.80
N HIS A 115 15.76 -22.21 -4.68
CA HIS A 115 16.80 -21.20 -4.84
C HIS A 115 17.40 -21.13 -6.25
N ARG A 116 17.03 -22.04 -7.16
CA ARG A 116 17.55 -22.02 -8.53
C ARG A 116 16.81 -20.95 -9.35
N ASP A 117 17.57 -20.21 -10.14
CA ASP A 117 17.02 -19.17 -11.01
C ASP A 117 16.03 -19.73 -12.05
N ASP A 118 16.26 -20.96 -12.55
CA ASP A 118 15.33 -21.63 -13.47
C ASP A 118 13.95 -21.87 -12.83
N ASP A 119 13.95 -22.35 -11.58
CA ASP A 119 12.72 -22.62 -10.84
C ASP A 119 11.98 -21.30 -10.57
N PHE A 120 12.70 -20.26 -10.16
CA PHE A 120 12.12 -18.93 -9.96
C PHE A 120 11.57 -18.32 -11.25
N ASN A 121 12.23 -18.53 -12.38
CA ASN A 121 11.75 -18.08 -13.68
C ASN A 121 10.42 -18.74 -14.05
N ILE A 122 10.29 -20.06 -13.86
CA ILE A 122 9.04 -20.79 -14.12
C ILE A 122 7.90 -20.23 -13.24
N LEU A 123 8.16 -20.03 -11.95
CA LEU A 123 7.19 -19.48 -11.01
C LEU A 123 6.76 -18.06 -11.40
N LEU A 124 7.73 -17.17 -11.64
CA LEU A 124 7.48 -15.76 -11.97
C LEU A 124 6.71 -15.64 -13.29
N ARG A 125 7.14 -16.35 -14.35
CA ARG A 125 6.41 -16.38 -15.62
C ARG A 125 5.02 -16.96 -15.48
N GLY A 126 4.83 -17.96 -14.63
CA GLY A 126 3.51 -18.50 -14.31
C GLY A 126 2.60 -17.45 -13.69
N PHE A 127 3.06 -16.72 -12.68
CA PHE A 127 2.31 -15.60 -12.10
C PHE A 127 2.00 -14.52 -13.13
N CYS A 128 3.00 -14.08 -13.90
CA CYS A 128 2.82 -13.07 -14.93
C CYS A 128 1.79 -13.51 -15.98
N ARG A 129 1.87 -14.73 -16.49
CA ARG A 129 0.95 -15.27 -17.50
C ARG A 129 -0.49 -15.28 -16.98
N LEU A 130 -0.70 -15.82 -15.77
CA LEU A 130 -2.03 -15.96 -15.20
C LEU A 130 -2.63 -14.61 -14.80
N LEU A 131 -1.87 -13.74 -14.14
CA LEU A 131 -2.37 -12.41 -13.72
C LEU A 131 -2.63 -11.47 -14.90
N ASN A 132 -1.85 -11.57 -16.00
CA ASN A 132 -2.10 -10.77 -17.20
C ASN A 132 -3.22 -11.31 -18.08
N ASN A 133 -3.71 -12.53 -17.87
CA ASN A 133 -4.74 -13.12 -18.72
C ASN A 133 -5.97 -12.21 -18.94
N PRO A 134 -6.55 -11.54 -17.92
CA PRO A 134 -7.69 -10.65 -18.14
C PRO A 134 -7.37 -9.37 -18.92
N LEU A 135 -6.08 -9.03 -19.05
CA LEU A 135 -5.57 -7.83 -19.71
C LEU A 135 -5.19 -8.08 -21.18
N ILE A 136 -5.16 -9.34 -21.63
CA ILE A 136 -4.83 -9.69 -23.00
C ILE A 136 -5.89 -9.10 -23.94
N GLN A 137 -5.42 -8.24 -24.85
CA GLN A 137 -6.24 -7.71 -25.93
C GLN A 137 -5.97 -8.51 -27.20
N THR A 138 -7.06 -9.02 -27.78
CA THR A 138 -7.07 -9.62 -29.11
C THR A 138 -7.91 -8.74 -30.04
N TYR A 139 -7.70 -8.90 -31.35
CA TYR A 139 -8.52 -8.22 -32.36
C TYR A 139 -10.01 -8.61 -32.27
N LEU A 140 -10.27 -9.83 -31.81
CA LEU A 140 -11.61 -10.42 -31.69
C LEU A 140 -12.15 -10.24 -30.26
N PRO A 141 -13.26 -9.50 -30.05
CA PRO A 141 -13.82 -9.28 -28.72
C PRO A 141 -14.19 -10.59 -28.02
N GLY A 142 -13.81 -10.71 -26.74
CA GLY A 142 -14.12 -11.89 -25.93
C GLY A 142 -13.44 -13.17 -26.43
N SER A 143 -12.42 -13.11 -27.28
CA SER A 143 -11.84 -14.31 -27.87
C SER A 143 -10.95 -15.12 -26.94
N CYS A 144 -10.61 -14.59 -25.76
CA CYS A 144 -9.81 -15.27 -24.75
C CYS A 144 -10.64 -15.51 -23.49
N LYS A 145 -10.54 -16.71 -22.93
CA LYS A 145 -11.11 -17.03 -21.62
C LYS A 145 -10.43 -16.19 -20.54
N LYS A 146 -11.21 -15.65 -19.61
CA LYS A 146 -10.72 -14.93 -18.44
C LYS A 146 -10.76 -15.85 -17.22
N ILE A 147 -9.63 -15.97 -16.52
CA ILE A 147 -9.56 -16.79 -15.30
C ILE A 147 -10.37 -16.17 -14.15
N GLY A 148 -10.98 -17.02 -13.32
CA GLY A 148 -11.69 -16.61 -12.11
C GLY A 148 -10.81 -16.44 -10.86
N PHE A 149 -9.72 -17.22 -10.74
CA PHE A 149 -8.98 -17.42 -9.50
C PHE A 149 -7.84 -16.40 -9.25
N TYR A 150 -7.99 -15.16 -9.71
CA TYR A 150 -6.94 -14.13 -9.59
C TYR A 150 -6.71 -13.66 -8.14
N GLN A 151 -7.71 -13.76 -7.25
CA GLN A 151 -7.55 -13.41 -5.83
C GLN A 151 -6.63 -14.40 -5.13
N GLU A 152 -6.80 -15.69 -5.42
CA GLU A 152 -5.95 -16.78 -4.97
C GLU A 152 -4.52 -16.61 -5.46
N LEU A 153 -4.33 -16.20 -6.71
CA LEU A 153 -2.99 -15.92 -7.25
C LEU A 153 -2.28 -14.78 -6.52
N LEU A 154 -2.99 -13.71 -6.14
CA LEU A 154 -2.40 -12.62 -5.36
C LEU A 154 -2.02 -13.06 -3.95
N ILE A 155 -2.89 -13.84 -3.28
CA ILE A 155 -2.59 -14.43 -1.98
C ILE A 155 -1.38 -15.37 -2.09
N LEU A 156 -1.33 -16.20 -3.11
CA LEU A 156 -0.24 -17.14 -3.35
C LEU A 156 1.07 -16.41 -3.62
N PHE A 157 1.05 -15.36 -4.44
CA PHE A 157 2.21 -14.50 -4.70
C PHE A 157 2.75 -13.90 -3.41
N TRP A 158 1.87 -13.33 -2.57
CA TRP A 158 2.24 -12.85 -1.25
C TRP A 158 2.91 -13.93 -0.40
N LYS A 159 2.33 -15.14 -0.32
CA LYS A 159 2.91 -16.26 0.45
C LYS A 159 4.28 -16.66 -0.10
N PHE A 160 4.48 -16.70 -1.41
CA PHE A 160 5.77 -17.02 -2.02
C PHE A 160 6.84 -15.98 -1.64
N CYS A 161 6.53 -14.69 -1.74
CA CYS A 161 7.43 -13.63 -1.34
C CYS A 161 7.71 -13.60 0.18
N ASP A 162 6.71 -13.93 1.00
CA ASP A 162 6.87 -13.93 2.45
C ASP A 162 7.73 -15.10 2.92
N ARG A 163 7.43 -16.33 2.45
CA ARG A 163 8.11 -17.57 2.86
C ARG A 163 9.47 -17.79 2.21
N ASN A 164 9.72 -17.19 1.04
CA ASN A 164 11.00 -17.30 0.35
C ASN A 164 11.54 -15.93 -0.07
N LYS A 165 12.42 -15.35 0.77
CA LYS A 165 13.05 -14.05 0.49
C LYS A 165 13.95 -14.10 -0.75
N LYS A 166 14.54 -15.25 -1.10
CA LYS A 166 15.34 -15.40 -2.33
C LYS A 166 14.47 -15.21 -3.57
N PHE A 167 13.26 -15.76 -3.57
CA PHE A 167 12.27 -15.52 -4.63
C PHE A 167 11.89 -14.03 -4.70
N LEU A 168 11.60 -13.38 -3.58
CA LEU A 168 11.32 -11.94 -3.55
C LEU A 168 12.47 -11.13 -4.17
N TYR A 169 13.72 -11.40 -3.80
CA TYR A 169 14.88 -10.72 -4.39
C TYR A 169 15.04 -11.01 -5.88
N TYR A 170 14.76 -12.24 -6.33
CA TYR A 170 14.75 -12.61 -7.74
C TYR A 170 13.72 -11.79 -8.53
N VAL A 171 12.48 -11.70 -8.02
CA VAL A 171 11.42 -10.87 -8.62
C VAL A 171 11.87 -9.42 -8.74
N LEU A 172 12.43 -8.84 -7.67
CA LEU A 172 12.86 -7.44 -7.65
C LEU A 172 14.08 -7.14 -8.54
N LYS A 173 14.93 -8.15 -8.81
CA LYS A 173 16.05 -8.04 -9.76
C LYS A 173 15.56 -8.15 -11.21
N SER A 174 14.51 -8.94 -11.44
CA SER A 174 13.91 -9.16 -12.75
C SER A 174 13.19 -7.91 -13.28
N SER A 175 13.21 -7.72 -14.60
CA SER A 175 12.37 -6.70 -15.25
C SER A 175 10.88 -7.11 -15.31
N GLU A 176 10.59 -8.40 -15.14
CA GLU A 176 9.23 -8.95 -15.15
C GLU A 176 8.39 -8.50 -13.94
N VAL A 177 8.99 -7.87 -12.92
CA VAL A 177 8.23 -7.24 -11.82
C VAL A 177 7.22 -6.21 -12.31
N LEU A 178 7.48 -5.56 -13.45
CA LEU A 178 6.54 -4.62 -14.07
C LEU A 178 5.35 -5.35 -14.70
N ASP A 179 5.55 -6.57 -15.18
CA ASP A 179 4.48 -7.42 -15.70
C ASP A 179 3.60 -7.98 -14.59
N LEU A 180 4.05 -7.95 -13.33
CA LEU A 180 3.21 -8.15 -12.14
C LEU A 180 2.52 -6.87 -11.67
N LEU A 181 3.23 -5.74 -11.71
CA LEU A 181 2.71 -4.44 -11.28
C LEU A 181 1.44 -4.06 -12.03
N VAL A 182 1.47 -4.19 -13.36
CA VAL A 182 0.39 -3.74 -14.24
C VAL A 182 -0.95 -4.44 -13.97
N PRO A 183 -1.05 -5.79 -13.90
CA PRO A 183 -2.30 -6.45 -13.54
C PRO A 183 -2.74 -6.17 -12.09
N ILE A 184 -1.80 -6.01 -11.13
CA ILE A 184 -2.17 -5.60 -9.77
C ILE A 184 -2.87 -4.23 -9.80
N LEU A 185 -2.29 -3.24 -10.48
CA LEU A 185 -2.90 -1.90 -10.61
C LEU A 185 -4.23 -1.95 -11.37
N TYR A 186 -4.35 -2.81 -12.39
CA TYR A 186 -5.62 -3.05 -13.09
C TYR A 186 -6.72 -3.52 -12.13
N PHE A 187 -6.45 -4.57 -11.34
CA PHE A 187 -7.43 -5.12 -10.40
C PHE A 187 -7.78 -4.13 -9.30
N LEU A 188 -6.80 -3.36 -8.79
CA LEU A 188 -7.05 -2.30 -7.82
C LEU A 188 -7.94 -1.20 -8.41
N ASN A 189 -7.70 -0.79 -9.66
CA ASN A 189 -8.53 0.21 -10.31
C ASN A 189 -9.95 -0.31 -10.53
N ASP A 190 -10.14 -1.54 -11.02
CA ASP A 190 -11.47 -2.13 -11.24
C ASP A 190 -12.26 -2.29 -9.93
N ALA A 191 -11.60 -2.72 -8.85
CA ALA A 191 -12.23 -3.03 -7.58
C ALA A 191 -12.51 -1.83 -6.67
N ARG A 192 -11.97 -0.64 -6.97
CA ARG A 192 -11.99 0.54 -6.07
C ARG A 192 -13.38 0.99 -5.60
N SER A 193 -14.41 0.74 -6.42
CA SER A 193 -15.79 1.15 -6.13
C SER A 193 -16.67 -0.02 -5.64
N ASP A 194 -16.12 -1.24 -5.59
CA ASP A 194 -16.83 -2.45 -5.22
C ASP A 194 -16.54 -2.82 -3.76
N THR A 195 -17.56 -2.71 -2.91
CA THR A 195 -17.45 -2.97 -1.47
C THR A 195 -17.23 -4.44 -1.15
N ALA A 196 -17.59 -5.36 -2.05
CA ALA A 196 -17.33 -6.79 -1.89
C ALA A 196 -15.85 -7.13 -2.15
N LYS A 197 -15.14 -6.31 -2.91
CA LYS A 197 -13.72 -6.50 -3.28
C LYS A 197 -12.74 -5.71 -2.39
N ILE A 198 -13.16 -5.25 -1.22
CA ILE A 198 -12.27 -4.54 -0.29
C ILE A 198 -11.04 -5.40 0.10
N GLY A 199 -11.22 -6.70 0.29
CA GLY A 199 -10.12 -7.61 0.58
C GLY A 199 -9.07 -7.65 -0.55
N LEU A 200 -9.53 -7.64 -1.81
CA LEU A 200 -8.67 -7.56 -3.00
C LEU A 200 -7.86 -6.26 -3.03
N MET A 201 -8.46 -5.14 -2.62
CA MET A 201 -7.76 -3.86 -2.51
C MET A 201 -6.60 -3.93 -1.53
N HIS A 202 -6.82 -4.53 -0.35
CA HIS A 202 -5.80 -4.64 0.68
C HIS A 202 -4.64 -5.57 0.27
N ILE A 203 -4.92 -6.78 -0.25
CA ILE A 203 -3.84 -7.69 -0.71
C ILE A 203 -3.00 -7.04 -1.82
N GLY A 204 -3.62 -6.36 -2.79
CA GLY A 204 -2.90 -5.68 -3.86
C GLY A 204 -2.03 -4.54 -3.33
N VAL A 205 -2.57 -3.69 -2.43
CA VAL A 205 -1.79 -2.61 -1.81
C VAL A 205 -0.67 -3.15 -0.93
N PHE A 206 -0.88 -4.23 -0.17
CA PHE A 206 0.17 -4.84 0.64
C PHE A 206 1.29 -5.46 -0.19
N ILE A 207 0.97 -6.11 -1.31
CA ILE A 207 2.00 -6.58 -2.25
C ILE A 207 2.83 -5.40 -2.74
N LEU A 208 2.19 -4.30 -3.15
CA LEU A 208 2.92 -3.10 -3.60
C LEU A 208 3.74 -2.45 -2.48
N LEU A 209 3.25 -2.46 -1.23
CA LEU A 209 4.00 -2.02 -0.06
C LEU A 209 5.25 -2.87 0.15
N LEU A 210 5.12 -4.20 0.09
CA LEU A 210 6.23 -5.13 0.19
C LEU A 210 7.29 -4.87 -0.89
N LEU A 211 6.88 -4.71 -2.16
CA LEU A 211 7.79 -4.44 -3.28
C LEU A 211 8.45 -3.05 -3.17
N SER A 212 7.71 -2.04 -2.71
CA SER A 212 8.23 -0.67 -2.54
C SER A 212 9.33 -0.54 -1.49
N GLY A 213 9.41 -1.49 -0.56
CA GLY A 213 10.46 -1.53 0.46
C GLY A 213 11.87 -1.77 -0.09
N GLU A 214 12.02 -2.03 -1.39
CA GLU A 214 13.29 -2.34 -2.03
C GLU A 214 13.61 -1.34 -3.16
N ARG A 215 14.85 -0.83 -3.15
CA ARG A 215 15.32 0.21 -4.10
C ARG A 215 15.13 -0.20 -5.56
N ASN A 216 15.39 -1.46 -5.89
CA ASN A 216 15.32 -1.95 -7.27
C ASN A 216 13.92 -1.75 -7.87
N PHE A 217 12.86 -1.90 -7.07
CA PHE A 217 11.49 -1.65 -7.52
C PHE A 217 11.31 -0.19 -7.95
N GLY A 218 11.66 0.77 -7.08
CA GLY A 218 11.57 2.20 -7.39
C GLY A 218 12.38 2.60 -8.63
N VAL A 219 13.59 2.04 -8.80
CA VAL A 219 14.40 2.29 -10.00
C VAL A 219 13.74 1.73 -11.27
N ARG A 220 13.16 0.52 -11.21
CA ARG A 220 12.50 -0.14 -12.35
C ARG A 220 11.25 0.58 -12.82
N LEU A 221 10.54 1.29 -11.93
CA LEU A 221 9.35 2.05 -12.28
C LEU A 221 9.59 3.14 -13.34
N ASN A 222 10.85 3.57 -13.53
CA ASN A 222 11.22 4.53 -14.58
C ASN A 222 11.13 3.96 -16.00
N LYS A 223 10.89 2.66 -16.19
CA LYS A 223 10.71 2.08 -17.53
C LYS A 223 9.48 2.74 -18.20
N PRO A 224 9.56 3.16 -19.48
CA PRO A 224 8.41 3.69 -20.21
C PRO A 224 7.22 2.74 -20.18
N TYR A 225 6.03 3.27 -19.94
CA TYR A 225 4.78 2.51 -20.01
C TYR A 225 4.20 2.60 -21.42
N VAL A 226 4.28 1.50 -22.16
CA VAL A 226 3.86 1.43 -23.57
C VAL A 226 2.53 0.68 -23.71
N THR A 227 2.23 -0.23 -22.79
CA THR A 227 1.04 -1.09 -22.84
C THR A 227 -0.24 -0.24 -22.67
N ARG A 228 -1.20 -0.37 -23.58
CA ARG A 228 -2.49 0.34 -23.49
C ARG A 228 -3.60 -0.60 -23.03
N ILE A 229 -3.70 -0.79 -21.73
CA ILE A 229 -4.79 -1.58 -21.12
C ILE A 229 -6.02 -0.67 -20.98
N PRO A 230 -7.25 -1.17 -21.21
CA PRO A 230 -8.46 -0.39 -21.08
C PRO A 230 -8.77 -0.22 -19.60
N MET A 231 -8.08 0.72 -18.97
CA MET A 231 -8.33 1.16 -17.61
C MET A 231 -9.09 2.49 -17.67
N ASP A 232 -10.04 2.65 -16.77
CA ASP A 232 -10.66 3.96 -16.52
C ASP A 232 -9.64 4.86 -15.81
N ILE A 233 -8.72 5.47 -16.58
CA ILE A 233 -7.71 6.45 -16.14
C ILE A 233 -7.49 7.48 -17.26
N PRO A 234 -7.06 8.71 -16.96
CA PRO A 234 -6.73 9.69 -17.99
C PRO A 234 -5.62 9.18 -18.91
N VAL A 235 -5.67 9.57 -20.19
CA VAL A 235 -4.59 9.29 -21.14
C VAL A 235 -3.34 10.06 -20.70
N PHE A 236 -2.20 9.37 -20.64
CA PHE A 236 -0.93 9.97 -20.30
C PHE A 236 0.19 9.30 -21.12
N THR A 237 1.33 9.99 -21.23
CA THR A 237 2.58 9.43 -21.73
C THR A 237 3.60 9.55 -20.61
N GLY A 238 4.17 8.42 -20.18
CA GLY A 238 5.06 8.39 -19.03
C GLY A 238 5.59 7.00 -18.74
N THR A 239 5.95 6.80 -17.48
CA THR A 239 6.59 5.59 -16.96
C THR A 239 5.60 4.72 -16.18
N HIS A 240 6.05 3.56 -15.69
CA HIS A 240 5.23 2.75 -14.79
C HIS A 240 5.01 3.45 -13.44
N ALA A 241 5.90 4.36 -13.04
CA ALA A 241 5.69 5.22 -11.87
C ALA A 241 4.45 6.11 -12.05
N ASP A 242 4.27 6.67 -13.25
CA ASP A 242 3.12 7.50 -13.57
C ASP A 242 1.81 6.70 -13.50
N LEU A 243 1.79 5.49 -14.05
CA LEU A 243 0.63 4.59 -13.95
C LEU A 243 0.26 4.35 -12.48
N LEU A 244 1.24 4.02 -11.63
CA LEU A 244 1.04 3.77 -10.20
C LEU A 244 0.46 5.01 -9.50
N ILE A 245 1.04 6.19 -9.72
CA ILE A 245 0.59 7.44 -9.09
C ILE A 245 -0.84 7.79 -9.53
N ILE A 246 -1.15 7.65 -10.83
CA ILE A 246 -2.49 7.95 -11.36
C ILE A 246 -3.54 7.00 -10.80
N VAL A 247 -3.25 5.70 -10.72
CA VAL A 247 -4.15 4.72 -10.11
C VAL A 247 -4.34 4.99 -8.62
N PHE A 248 -3.26 5.29 -7.89
CA PHE A 248 -3.33 5.58 -6.45
C PHE A 248 -4.13 6.86 -6.16
N HIS A 249 -3.91 7.91 -6.95
CA HIS A 249 -4.74 9.11 -6.91
C HIS A 249 -6.21 8.76 -7.13
N LYS A 250 -6.51 7.97 -8.16
CA LYS A 250 -7.89 7.60 -8.47
C LYS A 250 -8.54 6.79 -7.36
N ILE A 251 -7.81 5.87 -6.73
CA ILE A 251 -8.29 5.15 -5.54
C ILE A 251 -8.58 6.15 -4.43
N ILE A 252 -7.63 7.03 -4.06
CA ILE A 252 -7.84 7.99 -2.98
C ILE A 252 -9.02 8.95 -3.25
N VAL A 253 -9.22 9.33 -4.50
CA VAL A 253 -10.23 10.33 -4.87
C VAL A 253 -11.63 9.75 -5.06
N SER A 254 -11.73 8.56 -5.65
CA SER A 254 -13.01 8.00 -6.13
C SER A 254 -13.43 6.71 -5.44
N ALA A 255 -12.61 6.17 -4.53
CA ALA A 255 -12.94 4.95 -3.80
C ALA A 255 -14.05 5.13 -2.77
N HIS A 256 -14.62 4.00 -2.36
CA HIS A 256 -15.50 3.96 -1.20
C HIS A 256 -14.74 4.30 0.10
N GLN A 257 -15.39 5.01 1.03
CA GLN A 257 -14.84 5.44 2.32
C GLN A 257 -14.18 4.32 3.15
N ARG A 258 -14.62 3.06 3.00
CA ARG A 258 -14.00 1.91 3.68
C ARG A 258 -12.54 1.66 3.28
N LEU A 259 -12.06 2.30 2.21
CA LEU A 259 -10.66 2.24 1.76
C LEU A 259 -9.77 3.33 2.37
N GLN A 260 -10.32 4.24 3.18
CA GLN A 260 -9.54 5.26 3.89
C GLN A 260 -8.37 4.69 4.72
N PRO A 261 -8.49 3.54 5.41
CA PRO A 261 -7.36 2.92 6.12
C PRO A 261 -6.16 2.57 5.23
N LEU A 262 -6.37 2.44 3.90
CA LEU A 262 -5.29 2.17 2.95
C LEU A 262 -4.54 3.43 2.49
N TYR A 263 -5.04 4.63 2.77
CA TYR A 263 -4.42 5.88 2.28
C TYR A 263 -2.99 6.03 2.78
N ASP A 264 -2.76 5.71 4.05
CA ASP A 264 -1.42 5.66 4.64
C ASP A 264 -0.48 4.70 3.90
N CYS A 265 -0.98 3.52 3.51
CA CYS A 265 -0.21 2.52 2.78
C CYS A 265 0.13 3.01 1.36
N LEU A 266 -0.85 3.57 0.65
CA LEU A 266 -0.68 4.11 -0.70
C LEU A 266 0.34 5.25 -0.72
N LEU A 267 0.24 6.19 0.22
CA LEU A 267 1.19 7.29 0.34
C LEU A 267 2.57 6.82 0.81
N THR A 268 2.64 5.83 1.69
CA THR A 268 3.92 5.21 2.10
C THR A 268 4.65 4.60 0.91
N ILE A 269 3.94 3.90 0.02
CA ILE A 269 4.52 3.37 -1.23
C ILE A 269 5.08 4.50 -2.09
N ILE A 270 4.33 5.60 -2.27
CA ILE A 270 4.79 6.79 -3.03
C ILE A 270 6.07 7.36 -2.40
N VAL A 271 6.11 7.50 -1.07
CA VAL A 271 7.30 7.98 -0.36
C VAL A 271 8.49 7.06 -0.59
N ASN A 272 8.32 5.74 -0.46
CA ASN A 272 9.39 4.77 -0.65
C ASN A 272 10.02 4.83 -2.06
N ILE A 273 9.20 5.05 -3.10
CA ILE A 273 9.69 5.09 -4.48
C ILE A 273 10.19 6.49 -4.90
N SER A 274 9.71 7.55 -4.26
CA SER A 274 9.97 8.95 -4.63
C SER A 274 11.45 9.35 -4.83
N PRO A 275 12.44 8.87 -4.07
CA PRO A 275 13.85 9.22 -4.29
C PRO A 275 14.43 8.68 -5.60
N TYR A 276 13.74 7.74 -6.24
CA TYR A 276 14.23 7.00 -7.41
C TYR A 276 13.50 7.37 -8.71
N LEU A 277 12.45 8.20 -8.65
CA LEU A 277 11.64 8.55 -9.82
C LEU A 277 12.31 9.68 -10.59
N LYS A 278 12.87 9.36 -11.75
CA LYS A 278 13.67 10.30 -12.55
C LYS A 278 12.81 11.33 -13.28
N THR A 279 11.71 10.89 -13.87
CA THR A 279 10.89 11.72 -14.76
C THR A 279 9.41 11.45 -14.55
N LEU A 280 8.73 12.32 -13.82
CA LEU A 280 7.27 12.32 -13.72
C LEU A 280 6.64 13.07 -14.89
N SER A 281 5.55 12.52 -15.41
CA SER A 281 4.69 13.22 -16.36
C SER A 281 3.95 14.38 -15.70
N MET A 282 3.58 15.38 -16.50
CA MET A 282 2.77 16.51 -16.04
C MET A 282 1.44 16.06 -15.42
N VAL A 283 0.84 14.98 -15.92
CA VAL A 283 -0.39 14.40 -15.35
C VAL A 283 -0.14 13.94 -13.92
N SER A 284 0.85 13.08 -13.67
CA SER A 284 1.17 12.57 -12.34
C SER A 284 1.57 13.67 -11.36
N SER A 285 2.34 14.67 -11.82
CA SER A 285 2.68 15.84 -11.02
C SER A 285 1.44 16.59 -10.54
N ASN A 286 0.49 16.88 -11.43
CA ASN A 286 -0.79 17.48 -11.06
C ASN A 286 -1.60 16.60 -10.10
N LYS A 287 -1.61 15.27 -10.30
CA LYS A 287 -2.31 14.35 -9.39
C LYS A 287 -1.74 14.38 -7.98
N LEU A 288 -0.41 14.37 -7.80
CA LEU A 288 0.20 14.47 -6.48
C LEU A 288 -0.13 15.80 -5.79
N LEU A 289 -0.07 16.92 -6.52
CA LEU A 289 -0.39 18.24 -5.95
C LEU A 289 -1.87 18.39 -5.64
N HIS A 290 -2.76 17.78 -6.44
CA HIS A 290 -4.19 17.73 -6.13
C HIS A 290 -4.46 16.99 -4.81
N LEU A 291 -3.75 15.88 -4.54
CA LEU A 291 -3.84 15.20 -3.23
C LEU A 291 -3.36 16.11 -2.10
N LEU A 292 -2.24 16.82 -2.29
CA LEU A 292 -1.72 17.75 -1.28
C LEU A 292 -2.73 18.87 -1.00
N GLU A 293 -3.29 19.47 -2.03
CA GLU A 293 -4.28 20.55 -1.90
C GLU A 293 -5.51 20.07 -1.11
N ALA A 294 -6.02 18.87 -1.40
CA ALA A 294 -7.14 18.29 -0.68
C ALA A 294 -6.80 17.98 0.79
N PHE A 295 -5.67 17.32 1.05
CA PHE A 295 -5.25 16.90 2.39
C PHE A 295 -4.72 18.04 3.26
N SER A 296 -4.26 19.14 2.67
CA SER A 296 -3.82 20.34 3.40
C SER A 296 -4.96 21.32 3.68
N SER A 297 -6.18 21.02 3.22
CA SER A 297 -7.33 21.86 3.50
C SER A 297 -7.62 21.90 5.01
N PRO A 298 -7.86 23.09 5.61
CA PRO A 298 -8.06 23.20 7.05
C PRO A 298 -9.18 22.31 7.58
N TRP A 299 -10.30 22.18 6.86
CA TRP A 299 -11.41 21.35 7.31
C TRP A 299 -11.09 19.86 7.29
N PHE A 300 -10.32 19.37 6.31
CA PHE A 300 -9.87 17.98 6.29
C PHE A 300 -8.87 17.73 7.42
N LEU A 301 -7.87 18.60 7.58
CA LEU A 301 -6.84 18.46 8.62
C LEU A 301 -7.45 18.38 10.03
N LEU A 302 -8.47 19.19 10.30
CA LEU A 302 -9.11 19.29 11.61
C LEU A 302 -10.15 18.19 11.88
N ALA A 303 -10.58 17.44 10.85
CA ALA A 303 -11.67 16.46 10.96
C ALA A 303 -11.30 15.19 11.75
N ALA A 304 -10.04 14.76 11.71
CA ALA A 304 -9.58 13.57 12.44
C ALA A 304 -8.14 13.76 12.96
N PRO A 305 -7.78 13.13 14.10
CA PRO A 305 -6.47 13.30 14.73
C PRO A 305 -5.30 12.87 13.84
N ASP A 306 -5.51 11.90 12.94
CA ASP A 306 -4.42 11.32 12.13
C ASP A 306 -4.31 11.93 10.73
N ASN A 307 -5.26 12.77 10.29
CA ASN A 307 -5.30 13.28 8.92
C ASN A 307 -4.04 14.07 8.53
N HIS A 308 -3.40 14.73 9.50
CA HIS A 308 -2.17 15.47 9.27
C HIS A 308 -1.01 14.57 8.80
N HIS A 309 -1.00 13.28 9.15
CA HIS A 309 0.04 12.34 8.70
C HIS A 309 0.09 12.19 7.17
N LEU A 310 -1.06 12.27 6.48
CA LEU A 310 -1.12 12.18 5.01
C LEU A 310 -0.34 13.32 4.34
N VAL A 311 -0.39 14.51 4.93
CA VAL A 311 0.38 15.67 4.47
C VAL A 311 1.88 15.47 4.70
N PHE A 312 2.28 14.88 5.83
CA PHE A 312 3.68 14.52 6.06
C PHE A 312 4.23 13.59 4.98
N PHE A 313 3.50 12.55 4.61
CA PHE A 313 3.93 11.64 3.54
C PHE A 313 4.09 12.36 2.20
N LEU A 314 3.12 13.20 1.80
CA LEU A 314 3.23 13.93 0.53
C LEU A 314 4.39 14.93 0.52
N LEU A 315 4.59 15.69 1.60
CA LEU A 315 5.71 16.63 1.70
C LEU A 315 7.06 15.90 1.68
N GLU A 316 7.18 14.75 2.34
CA GLU A 316 8.37 13.90 2.27
C GLU A 316 8.62 13.40 0.84
N ALA A 317 7.59 12.96 0.12
CA ALA A 317 7.71 12.56 -1.28
C ALA A 317 8.16 13.72 -2.18
N PHE A 318 7.60 14.92 -2.01
CA PHE A 318 8.05 16.10 -2.77
C PHE A 318 9.50 16.47 -2.44
N ASN A 319 9.89 16.42 -1.17
CA ASN A 319 11.28 16.68 -0.77
C ASN A 319 12.24 15.67 -1.39
N ASN A 320 11.90 14.38 -1.38
CA ASN A 320 12.70 13.35 -2.04
C ASN A 320 12.88 13.63 -3.54
N LEU A 321 11.79 13.96 -4.25
CA LEU A 321 11.83 14.26 -5.68
C LEU A 321 12.68 15.50 -5.98
N ILE A 322 12.55 16.56 -5.17
CA ILE A 322 13.32 17.79 -5.31
C ILE A 322 14.79 17.57 -4.96
N GLN A 323 15.11 16.84 -3.89
CA GLN A 323 16.49 16.71 -3.42
C GLN A 323 17.31 15.71 -4.25
N TYR A 324 16.69 14.62 -4.73
CA TYR A 324 17.42 13.54 -5.41
C TYR A 324 17.20 13.48 -6.91
N GLN A 325 16.07 13.97 -7.42
CA GLN A 325 15.66 13.79 -8.80
C GLN A 325 15.21 15.10 -9.45
N PHE A 326 15.74 16.25 -9.00
CA PHE A 326 15.37 17.56 -9.56
C PHE A 326 15.54 17.62 -11.08
N ASP A 327 16.70 17.15 -11.56
CA ASP A 327 17.16 17.23 -12.95
C ASP A 327 16.11 16.73 -13.97
N GLY A 328 15.45 15.60 -13.67
CA GLY A 328 14.44 15.02 -14.55
C GLY A 328 12.98 15.37 -14.21
N ASN A 329 12.72 16.03 -13.07
CA ASN A 329 11.37 16.31 -12.58
C ASN A 329 10.93 17.77 -12.75
N ALA A 330 11.31 18.41 -13.86
CA ALA A 330 10.90 19.78 -14.18
C ALA A 330 9.37 19.97 -14.22
N ASN A 331 8.61 18.97 -14.69
CA ASN A 331 7.14 19.00 -14.68
C ASN A 331 6.59 19.16 -13.25
N LEU A 332 7.15 18.42 -12.29
CA LEU A 332 6.76 18.51 -10.88
C LEU A 332 7.09 19.88 -10.31
N VAL A 333 8.32 20.36 -10.55
CA VAL A 333 8.79 21.67 -10.07
C VAL A 333 7.92 22.80 -10.62
N TYR A 334 7.61 22.75 -11.92
CA TYR A 334 6.69 23.69 -12.56
C TYR A 334 5.30 23.65 -11.91
N THR A 335 4.75 22.46 -11.64
CA THR A 335 3.46 22.31 -10.97
C THR A 335 3.49 22.90 -9.56
N ILE A 336 4.59 22.71 -8.80
CA ILE A 336 4.79 23.29 -7.46
C ILE A 336 4.82 24.81 -7.51
N ILE A 337 5.49 25.39 -8.50
CA ILE A 337 5.53 26.84 -8.72
C ILE A 337 4.12 27.38 -9.00
N ARG A 338 3.35 26.71 -9.88
CA ARG A 338 1.96 27.12 -10.19
C ARG A 338 1.03 27.06 -8.99
N LYS A 339 1.15 26.01 -8.16
CA LYS A 339 0.30 25.80 -6.97
C LYS A 339 0.98 26.24 -5.67
N ARG A 340 1.95 27.18 -5.74
CA ARG A 340 2.74 27.68 -4.59
C ARG A 340 1.89 28.13 -3.39
N GLN A 341 0.69 28.64 -3.65
CA GLN A 341 -0.24 29.09 -2.60
C GLN A 341 -0.64 27.99 -1.63
N VAL A 342 -0.69 26.72 -2.07
CA VAL A 342 -0.99 25.57 -1.19
C VAL A 342 0.06 25.45 -0.08
N PHE A 343 1.34 25.61 -0.44
CA PHE A 343 2.44 25.55 0.52
C PHE A 343 2.45 26.75 1.47
N PHE A 344 2.23 27.97 0.95
CA PHE A 344 2.15 29.17 1.78
C PHE A 344 0.95 29.14 2.74
N ALA A 345 -0.20 28.63 2.30
CA ALA A 345 -1.36 28.43 3.15
C ALA A 345 -1.07 27.42 4.27
N LEU A 346 -0.38 26.31 3.94
CA LEU A 346 -0.02 25.29 4.91
C LEU A 346 0.99 25.79 5.95
N SER A 347 1.99 26.59 5.57
CA SER A 347 2.90 27.21 6.54
C SER A 347 2.19 28.22 7.46
N ASN A 348 1.21 28.93 6.91
CA ASN A 348 0.44 29.95 7.61
C ASN A 348 -0.85 29.41 8.24
N LEU A 349 -0.97 28.09 8.44
CA LEU A 349 -2.16 27.46 9.02
C LEU A 349 -2.51 28.12 10.36
N ALA A 350 -3.78 28.48 10.56
CA ALA A 350 -4.24 29.09 11.80
C ALA A 350 -4.02 28.15 12.99
N THR A 351 -3.43 28.66 14.06
CA THR A 351 -3.14 27.91 15.30
C THR A 351 -3.96 28.41 16.47
N ASP A 352 -4.71 29.50 16.31
CA ASP A 352 -5.47 30.13 17.37
C ASP A 352 -6.81 29.41 17.61
N SER A 353 -7.13 29.20 18.89
CA SER A 353 -8.36 28.54 19.35
C SER A 353 -9.66 29.09 18.72
N PRO A 354 -9.89 30.41 18.60
CA PRO A 354 -11.14 30.93 18.02
C PRO A 354 -11.26 30.67 16.52
N THR A 355 -10.17 30.69 15.75
CA THR A 355 -10.22 30.36 14.31
C THR A 355 -10.41 28.87 14.10
N ILE A 356 -9.77 28.01 14.89
CA ILE A 356 -9.98 26.55 14.86
C ILE A 356 -11.45 26.22 15.19
N ALA A 357 -12.02 26.84 16.22
CA ALA A 357 -13.42 26.65 16.60
C ALA A 357 -14.40 27.12 15.50
N LYS A 358 -14.12 28.25 14.84
CA LYS A 358 -14.94 28.75 13.71
C LYS A 358 -14.88 27.84 12.48
N LEU A 359 -13.71 27.29 12.17
CA LEU A 359 -13.53 26.37 11.04
C LEU A 359 -14.19 25.01 11.30
N SER A 360 -14.22 24.56 12.56
CA SER A 360 -14.89 23.33 12.98
C SER A 360 -16.43 23.46 13.01
N THR A 361 -16.95 24.58 13.56
CA THR A 361 -18.41 24.81 13.72
C THR A 361 -19.15 25.14 12.43
N LYS A 362 -18.48 25.69 11.41
CA LYS A 362 -19.10 25.95 10.10
C LYS A 362 -19.62 24.67 9.42
N ASN A 363 -19.23 23.49 9.92
CA ASN A 363 -19.56 22.18 9.38
C ASN A 363 -20.70 21.45 10.13
N SER A 364 -21.10 21.86 11.34
CA SER A 364 -22.22 21.22 12.05
C SER A 364 -23.60 21.69 11.58
N ASN A 365 -23.67 22.79 10.82
CA ASN A 365 -24.91 23.42 10.36
C ASN A 365 -25.18 23.22 8.85
N ALA A 366 -24.95 22.01 8.32
CA ALA A 366 -25.57 21.61 7.05
C ALA A 366 -27.05 21.24 7.32
N PRO A 367 -28.03 21.75 6.56
CA PRO A 367 -29.43 21.56 6.87
C PRO A 367 -29.81 20.09 6.70
N SER A 368 -30.29 19.48 7.78
CA SER A 368 -31.06 18.25 7.74
C SER A 368 -32.36 18.52 6.98
N ALA A 369 -32.41 18.13 5.71
CA ALA A 369 -33.65 18.17 4.93
C ALA A 369 -34.60 17.07 5.42
N SER A 370 -35.24 17.31 6.56
CA SER A 370 -36.47 16.63 6.97
C SER A 370 -37.65 17.48 6.52
N SER A 371 -38.23 17.14 5.36
CA SER A 371 -39.59 17.56 5.02
C SER A 371 -40.24 16.57 4.07
N LYS A 372 -41.24 15.89 4.64
CA LYS A 372 -42.22 15.02 4.00
C LYS A 372 -42.81 15.67 2.75
N LYS A 373 -42.98 14.90 1.66
CA LYS A 373 -44.17 14.93 0.81
C LYS A 373 -44.32 13.64 0.00
N ASN A 374 -45.58 13.28 -0.19
CA ASN A 374 -46.12 11.99 -0.59
C ASN A 374 -45.81 11.54 -2.04
N VAL A 375 -45.86 10.21 -2.17
CA VAL A 375 -46.20 9.37 -3.33
C VAL A 375 -47.12 10.06 -4.34
N ASP A 376 -46.72 10.08 -5.62
CA ASP A 376 -47.45 9.39 -6.69
C ASP A 376 -46.57 9.17 -7.95
N SER A 377 -47.13 8.41 -8.88
CA SER A 377 -46.52 7.40 -9.74
C SER A 377 -46.09 7.83 -11.17
N SER A 378 -45.26 6.96 -11.75
CA SER A 378 -45.16 6.60 -13.19
C SER A 378 -44.35 7.42 -14.20
N GLU A 379 -43.65 6.62 -15.02
CA GLU A 379 -43.17 6.80 -16.40
C GLU A 379 -41.73 7.26 -16.71
N SER A 380 -41.01 6.25 -17.20
CA SER A 380 -39.82 6.23 -18.05
C SER A 380 -39.81 7.26 -19.19
N LYS A 381 -38.68 7.97 -19.34
CA LYS A 381 -38.10 8.32 -20.65
C LYS A 381 -36.60 8.54 -20.55
N GLN A 382 -35.87 7.70 -21.28
CA GLN A 382 -34.47 7.87 -21.65
C GLN A 382 -34.31 9.20 -22.39
N THR A 383 -33.35 10.02 -21.98
CA THR A 383 -32.86 11.10 -22.83
C THR A 383 -31.34 11.15 -22.77
N ILE A 384 -30.74 10.89 -23.92
CA ILE A 384 -29.33 11.03 -24.28
C ILE A 384 -28.94 12.50 -24.10
N PHE A 385 -27.93 12.78 -23.27
CA PHE A 385 -27.22 14.06 -23.30
C PHE A 385 -25.84 13.85 -23.94
N GLN A 386 -25.80 14.12 -25.25
CA GLN A 386 -24.61 14.66 -25.90
C GLN A 386 -24.42 16.09 -25.39
N THR A 387 -23.22 16.43 -24.93
CA THR A 387 -22.79 17.83 -24.79
C THR A 387 -21.58 18.10 -25.68
N PRO A 388 -21.54 19.25 -26.37
CA PRO A 388 -20.50 19.57 -27.34
C PRO A 388 -19.25 20.14 -26.68
N LEU A 389 -18.13 19.91 -27.37
CA LEU A 389 -16.81 20.47 -27.13
C LEU A 389 -16.84 22.01 -27.10
N LYS A 390 -16.47 22.65 -25.97
CA LYS A 390 -16.05 24.07 -25.93
C LYS A 390 -14.96 24.32 -24.86
N SER A 391 -13.83 24.84 -25.39
CA SER A 391 -12.79 25.73 -24.86
C SER A 391 -12.37 25.74 -23.38
N VAL A 392 -11.05 25.59 -23.23
CA VAL A 392 -10.18 25.87 -22.07
C VAL A 392 -10.48 27.21 -21.37
N GLY A 393 -10.63 27.17 -20.04
CA GLY A 393 -10.63 28.36 -19.16
C GLY A 393 -11.37 28.16 -17.83
N ASP A 394 -10.63 28.11 -16.72
CA ASP A 394 -11.03 28.40 -15.32
C ASP A 394 -12.26 27.70 -14.69
N GLY A 395 -12.18 26.38 -14.52
CA GLY A 395 -13.17 25.58 -13.75
C GLY A 395 -12.66 24.88 -12.48
N GLU A 396 -11.38 25.00 -12.11
CA GLU A 396 -10.76 24.16 -11.05
C GLU A 396 -11.16 24.42 -9.57
N PRO A 397 -11.56 25.62 -9.09
CA PRO A 397 -11.63 25.85 -7.64
C PRO A 397 -12.88 25.27 -6.94
N GLN A 398 -13.94 24.89 -7.67
CA GLN A 398 -15.14 24.27 -7.08
C GLN A 398 -14.97 22.77 -6.86
N LEU A 399 -14.40 22.05 -7.84
CA LEU A 399 -14.20 20.60 -7.78
C LEU A 399 -13.30 20.17 -6.61
N ASN A 400 -12.28 20.98 -6.29
CA ASN A 400 -11.36 20.72 -5.18
C ASN A 400 -12.03 20.86 -3.80
N LYS A 401 -13.00 21.79 -3.67
CA LYS A 401 -13.74 21.97 -2.41
C LYS A 401 -14.70 20.81 -2.17
N ASP A 402 -15.44 20.40 -3.18
CA ASP A 402 -16.39 19.28 -3.08
C ASP A 402 -15.67 17.97 -2.75
N PHE A 403 -14.52 17.73 -3.38
CA PHE A 403 -13.70 16.55 -3.10
C PHE A 403 -13.17 16.52 -1.66
N ALA A 404 -12.55 17.61 -1.20
CA ALA A 404 -12.01 17.68 0.16
C ALA A 404 -13.13 17.70 1.22
N GLN A 405 -14.32 18.20 0.88
CA GLN A 405 -15.50 18.11 1.74
C GLN A 405 -16.00 16.66 1.84
N GLN A 406 -16.02 15.92 0.74
CA GLN A 406 -16.36 14.49 0.73
C GLN A 406 -15.35 13.66 1.56
N LEU A 407 -14.06 13.93 1.42
CA LEU A 407 -13.02 13.30 2.26
C LEU A 407 -13.21 13.61 3.76
N SER A 408 -13.60 14.84 4.09
CA SER A 408 -13.83 15.26 5.47
C SER A 408 -15.04 14.55 6.08
N LEU A 409 -16.17 14.48 5.36
CA LEU A 409 -17.37 13.75 5.79
C LEU A 409 -17.06 12.26 6.03
N ASN A 410 -16.25 11.66 5.16
CA ASN A 410 -15.79 10.28 5.32
C ASN A 410 -14.91 10.12 6.58
N SER A 411 -14.03 11.08 6.84
CA SER A 411 -13.14 11.06 8.01
C SER A 411 -13.83 11.36 9.35
N ALA A 412 -14.91 12.13 9.33
CA ALA A 412 -15.70 12.50 10.52
C ALA A 412 -16.80 11.46 10.86
N GLY A 413 -17.05 10.50 9.96
CA GLY A 413 -18.11 9.51 10.10
C GLY A 413 -17.76 8.38 11.06
N LEU A 414 -18.24 8.48 12.31
CA LEU A 414 -18.51 7.33 13.17
C LEU A 414 -20.04 7.20 13.36
N MET A 415 -20.56 6.02 13.03
CA MET A 415 -21.91 5.49 13.31
C MET A 415 -23.07 5.94 12.40
N THR A 416 -23.12 5.45 11.17
CA THR A 416 -24.42 5.08 10.56
C THR A 416 -24.66 3.59 10.82
N SER A 417 -25.72 3.29 11.58
CA SER A 417 -26.25 1.96 11.88
C SER A 417 -26.72 1.21 10.62
N ALA A 418 -25.78 0.73 9.82
CA ALA A 418 -26.02 -0.29 8.81
C ALA A 418 -25.23 -1.54 9.21
N MET A 419 -25.87 -2.71 9.22
CA MET A 419 -25.21 -4.00 9.43
C MET A 419 -23.98 -4.11 8.50
N THR A 420 -22.80 -4.06 9.08
CA THR A 420 -21.54 -4.27 8.37
C THR A 420 -20.93 -5.56 8.86
N THR A 421 -20.95 -6.59 8.01
CA THR A 421 -20.00 -7.70 8.09
C THR A 421 -18.60 -7.10 7.86
N THR A 422 -17.82 -6.93 8.94
CA THR A 422 -16.50 -6.32 8.87
C THR A 422 -15.44 -7.40 8.72
N LEU A 423 -14.58 -7.25 7.70
CA LEU A 423 -13.28 -7.90 7.67
C LEU A 423 -12.50 -7.44 8.92
N ALA A 424 -11.60 -8.28 9.47
CA ALA A 424 -10.80 -7.92 10.64
C ALA A 424 -10.17 -6.53 10.46
N GLU A 425 -10.09 -5.75 11.54
CA GLU A 425 -9.52 -4.41 11.47
C GLU A 425 -8.07 -4.48 10.96
N THR A 426 -7.80 -3.70 9.92
CA THR A 426 -6.47 -3.59 9.35
C THR A 426 -5.60 -2.79 10.31
N PRO A 427 -4.44 -3.31 10.79
CA PRO A 427 -3.60 -2.56 11.71
C PRO A 427 -3.10 -1.24 11.09
N SER A 428 -2.81 -0.24 11.93
CA SER A 428 -2.25 1.03 11.46
C SER A 428 -0.88 0.83 10.79
N ILE A 429 -0.56 1.66 9.78
CA ILE A 429 0.69 1.57 9.01
C ILE A 429 1.95 1.55 9.90
N HIS A 430 1.92 2.28 11.02
CA HIS A 430 3.03 2.36 11.97
C HIS A 430 3.35 1.02 12.66
N LYS A 431 2.36 0.12 12.75
CA LYS A 431 2.55 -1.24 13.29
C LYS A 431 2.97 -2.24 12.20
N MET A 432 2.82 -1.87 10.93
CA MET A 432 3.14 -2.71 9.76
C MET A 432 4.44 -2.32 9.07
N THR A 433 5.13 -1.28 9.51
CA THR A 433 6.33 -0.80 8.82
C THR A 433 7.46 -0.45 9.78
N GLU A 434 8.69 -0.71 9.34
CA GLU A 434 9.90 -0.27 10.02
C GLU A 434 10.68 0.68 9.11
N ARG A 435 11.18 1.78 9.69
CA ARG A 435 12.01 2.75 8.99
C ARG A 435 13.45 2.28 8.99
N THR A 436 14.00 2.12 7.80
CA THR A 436 15.41 1.76 7.58
C THR A 436 16.06 2.79 6.68
N LEU A 437 17.37 3.03 6.87
CA LEU A 437 18.15 3.83 5.94
C LEU A 437 18.29 3.06 4.62
N ALA A 438 18.13 3.72 3.48
CA ALA A 438 18.41 3.09 2.20
C ALA A 438 19.89 2.67 2.14
N ALA A 439 20.16 1.42 1.76
CA ALA A 439 21.53 0.93 1.63
C ALA A 439 22.29 1.75 0.56
N SER A 440 23.40 2.37 0.97
CA SER A 440 24.32 3.07 0.08
C SER A 440 25.01 2.07 -0.87
N PRO A 441 25.18 2.39 -2.16
CA PRO A 441 26.04 1.60 -3.03
C PRO A 441 27.50 2.01 -2.77
N ASN A 442 28.36 1.03 -2.43
CA ASN A 442 29.82 1.08 -2.25
C ASN A 442 30.35 1.18 -0.80
N MET A 443 30.62 0.02 -0.19
CA MET A 443 31.95 -0.39 0.29
C MET A 443 31.88 -1.86 0.76
N GLU A 444 31.83 -2.79 -0.19
CA GLU A 444 32.39 -4.12 0.06
C GLU A 444 33.87 -4.05 -0.33
N SER A 445 34.73 -3.71 0.64
CA SER A 445 36.17 -3.87 0.50
C SER A 445 36.69 -4.69 1.68
N ASN A 446 36.93 -5.97 1.38
CA ASN A 446 37.93 -6.86 1.95
C ASN A 446 38.52 -6.48 3.31
N GLN A 447 38.19 -7.28 4.33
CA GLN A 447 39.19 -7.74 5.30
C GLN A 447 38.73 -9.06 5.93
N ARG A 448 39.11 -10.17 5.27
CA ARG A 448 39.31 -11.46 5.93
C ARG A 448 40.81 -11.72 5.98
N GLN A 449 41.24 -12.23 7.14
CA GLN A 449 42.54 -12.83 7.48
C GLN A 449 43.70 -11.86 7.77
N ARG A 450 44.02 -11.75 9.07
CA ARG A 450 45.28 -12.29 9.61
C ARG A 450 45.16 -12.55 11.11
N SER A 451 45.40 -13.80 11.47
CA SER A 451 45.61 -14.36 12.80
C SER A 451 46.98 -13.97 13.35
N GLY A 452 47.10 -13.80 14.68
CA GLY A 452 48.39 -13.63 15.37
C GLY A 452 48.30 -13.22 16.86
N THR A 453 48.30 -14.23 17.75
CA THR A 453 49.03 -14.36 19.03
C THR A 453 49.09 -13.23 20.09
N ASN A 454 48.51 -13.55 21.27
CA ASN A 454 48.95 -13.37 22.68
C ASN A 454 50.23 -12.55 23.00
N ASN A 455 50.19 -11.56 23.91
CA ASN A 455 50.40 -11.69 25.38
C ASN A 455 50.71 -10.33 26.07
N ASP A 456 50.23 -10.22 27.32
CA ASP A 456 50.72 -9.51 28.53
C ASP A 456 50.95 -7.98 28.63
N GLY A 457 50.45 -7.42 29.76
CA GLY A 457 50.81 -6.09 30.27
C GLY A 457 49.91 -5.52 31.37
N SER A 458 50.12 -5.99 32.60
CA SER A 458 49.47 -5.70 33.90
C SER A 458 49.53 -4.26 34.46
N ALA A 459 48.49 -3.83 35.22
CA ALA A 459 48.56 -2.97 36.44
C ALA A 459 47.17 -2.80 37.15
N PRO A 460 47.11 -2.48 38.46
CA PRO A 460 46.13 -3.06 39.41
C PRO A 460 45.21 -2.00 40.15
N PRO A 461 44.65 -2.17 41.38
CA PRO A 461 43.19 -2.18 41.60
C PRO A 461 42.60 -1.13 42.62
N SER A 462 41.26 -1.10 42.69
CA SER A 462 40.33 -0.60 43.76
C SER A 462 40.03 0.93 43.83
N PRO A 463 38.92 1.40 44.49
CA PRO A 463 37.79 0.70 45.13
C PRO A 463 36.36 1.27 44.85
N SER A 464 35.41 0.54 45.43
CA SER A 464 33.95 0.67 45.64
C SER A 464 33.18 2.02 45.67
N ALA A 465 31.95 1.93 45.14
CA ALA A 465 30.64 2.33 45.70
C ALA A 465 30.02 3.74 45.46
N SER A 466 29.06 3.74 44.50
CA SER A 466 27.69 4.34 44.51
C SER A 466 27.50 5.88 44.46
N PRO A 467 26.32 6.43 44.07
CA PRO A 467 25.12 5.82 43.48
C PRO A 467 24.66 6.48 42.16
N SER A 468 24.06 5.69 41.26
CA SER A 468 23.31 6.17 40.10
C SER A 468 21.95 6.73 40.53
N SER A 469 21.74 8.02 40.32
CA SER A 469 20.46 8.70 40.46
C SER A 469 19.48 8.26 39.34
N PRO A 470 18.18 8.11 39.66
CA PRO A 470 17.16 7.72 38.70
C PRO A 470 16.78 8.94 37.86
N THR A 471 17.02 8.91 36.55
CA THR A 471 16.32 9.82 35.65
C THR A 471 14.98 9.19 35.33
N THR A 472 13.97 9.67 36.04
CA THR A 472 12.55 9.40 35.85
C THR A 472 12.16 9.73 34.41
N ALA A 473 12.23 8.74 33.52
CA ALA A 473 11.52 8.78 32.25
C ALA A 473 10.04 8.53 32.59
N SER A 474 9.32 9.63 32.83
CA SER A 474 7.87 9.59 32.99
C SER A 474 7.26 8.86 31.79
N PRO A 475 6.53 7.75 31.99
CA PRO A 475 5.72 7.18 30.91
C PRO A 475 4.70 8.26 30.55
N MET A 476 4.69 8.68 29.27
CA MET A 476 3.54 9.42 28.76
C MET A 476 2.32 8.54 28.97
N HIS A 477 1.54 8.86 30.01
CA HIS A 477 0.22 8.32 30.21
C HIS A 477 -0.58 8.62 28.94
N PHE A 478 -0.85 7.58 28.16
CA PHE A 478 -2.01 7.60 27.28
C PHE A 478 -3.20 7.86 28.19
N HIS A 479 -3.76 9.07 28.12
CA HIS A 479 -5.13 9.25 28.53
C HIS A 479 -5.95 8.31 27.65
N GLN A 480 -6.38 7.22 28.27
CA GLN A 480 -7.54 6.45 27.86
C GLN A 480 -8.68 7.48 27.86
N THR A 481 -8.94 8.09 26.71
CA THR A 481 -10.04 9.04 26.59
C THR A 481 -11.32 8.25 26.76
N ASP A 482 -12.02 8.53 27.87
CA ASP A 482 -13.47 8.43 27.94
C ASP A 482 -14.09 8.86 26.61
N ASN A 483 -15.21 8.23 26.23
CA ASN A 483 -16.05 8.50 25.05
C ASN A 483 -16.38 10.00 24.85
N SER A 484 -15.38 10.77 24.44
CA SER A 484 -15.43 12.20 24.15
C SER A 484 -15.23 12.33 22.66
N LEU A 485 -16.17 13.01 22.01
CA LEU A 485 -16.15 13.26 20.58
C LEU A 485 -14.87 14.03 20.25
N TRP A 486 -14.09 13.56 19.26
CA TRP A 486 -12.87 14.23 18.81
C TRP A 486 -13.13 15.71 18.54
N SER A 487 -12.28 16.58 19.10
CA SER A 487 -12.28 18.00 18.78
C SER A 487 -10.85 18.53 18.65
N PRO A 488 -10.53 19.25 17.57
CA PRO A 488 -9.18 19.78 17.35
C PRO A 488 -8.86 20.89 18.35
N THR A 489 -7.72 20.80 19.03
CA THR A 489 -7.23 21.84 19.95
C THR A 489 -6.06 22.61 19.36
N SER A 490 -5.85 23.85 19.84
CA SER A 490 -4.70 24.68 19.46
C SER A 490 -3.37 23.99 19.79
N GLU A 491 -3.28 23.35 20.96
CA GLU A 491 -2.11 22.58 21.40
C GLU A 491 -1.82 21.40 20.46
N TRP A 492 -2.88 20.68 20.03
CA TRP A 492 -2.73 19.58 19.09
C TRP A 492 -2.20 20.08 17.74
N VAL A 493 -2.76 21.13 17.15
CA VAL A 493 -2.25 21.70 15.88
C VAL A 493 -0.79 22.12 16.01
N GLN A 494 -0.44 22.79 17.12
CA GLN A 494 0.92 23.25 17.37
C GLN A 494 1.92 22.09 17.54
N SER A 495 1.48 20.94 18.05
CA SER A 495 2.34 19.77 18.30
C SER A 495 2.98 19.17 17.04
N TRP A 496 2.35 19.35 15.87
CA TRP A 496 2.80 18.78 14.60
C TRP A 496 3.08 19.84 13.52
N LYS A 497 2.40 21.00 13.53
CA LYS A 497 2.58 22.02 12.48
C LYS A 497 4.04 22.44 12.29
N GLY A 498 4.75 22.68 13.39
CA GLY A 498 6.18 23.08 13.35
C GLY A 498 7.13 21.98 12.86
N LYS A 499 6.66 20.72 12.77
CA LYS A 499 7.45 19.57 12.31
C LYS A 499 7.27 19.28 10.83
N LEU A 500 6.34 19.96 10.15
CA LEU A 500 6.10 19.76 8.72
C LEU A 500 7.39 20.05 7.92
N PRO A 501 7.84 19.15 7.02
CA PRO A 501 9.10 19.31 6.32
C PRO A 501 8.95 20.26 5.11
N LEU A 502 8.62 21.53 5.37
CA LEU A 502 8.37 22.54 4.34
C LEU A 502 9.65 23.26 3.85
N GLN A 503 10.75 23.17 4.59
CA GLN A 503 11.95 23.99 4.38
C GLN A 503 12.49 23.90 2.94
N THR A 504 12.63 22.69 2.40
CA THR A 504 13.16 22.48 1.05
C THR A 504 12.26 23.09 -0.03
N ILE A 505 10.95 22.86 0.05
CA ILE A 505 9.97 23.39 -0.92
C ILE A 505 9.88 24.91 -0.82
N MET A 506 9.90 25.47 0.39
CA MET A 506 9.88 26.92 0.57
C MET A 506 11.14 27.56 0.01
N ARG A 507 12.31 26.96 0.23
CA ARG A 507 13.58 27.44 -0.32
C ARG A 507 13.58 27.38 -1.85
N LEU A 508 13.08 26.29 -2.43
CA LEU A 508 12.87 26.13 -3.86
C LEU A 508 12.01 27.28 -4.43
N LEU A 509 10.85 27.53 -3.82
CA LEU A 509 9.91 28.57 -4.24
C LEU A 509 10.53 29.97 -4.14
N GLN A 510 11.24 30.28 -3.05
CA GLN A 510 11.91 31.57 -2.86
C GLN A 510 12.92 31.90 -3.98
N VAL A 511 13.60 30.88 -4.51
CA VAL A 511 14.61 31.07 -5.55
C VAL A 511 13.99 31.06 -6.95
N LEU A 512 13.15 30.07 -7.24
CA LEU A 512 12.67 29.84 -8.61
C LEU A 512 11.49 30.73 -9.00
N VAL A 513 10.61 31.10 -8.06
CA VAL A 513 9.44 31.94 -8.37
C VAL A 513 9.87 33.29 -8.97
N PRO A 514 10.78 34.07 -8.36
CA PRO A 514 11.21 35.35 -8.93
C PRO A 514 11.93 35.19 -10.26
N GLN A 515 12.69 34.10 -10.45
CA GLN A 515 13.42 33.83 -11.71
C GLN A 515 12.46 33.54 -12.86
N VAL A 516 11.46 32.69 -12.61
CA VAL A 516 10.42 32.37 -13.60
C VAL A 516 9.60 33.62 -13.93
N GLU A 517 9.15 34.38 -12.93
CA GLU A 517 8.39 35.62 -13.16
C GLU A 517 9.18 36.65 -13.95
N LYS A 518 10.47 36.83 -13.63
CA LYS A 518 11.36 37.71 -14.40
C LYS A 518 11.50 37.28 -15.85
N ILE A 519 11.71 36.00 -16.11
CA ILE A 519 11.85 35.48 -17.48
C ILE A 519 10.54 35.62 -18.27
N CYS A 520 9.39 35.40 -17.63
CA CYS A 520 8.09 35.65 -18.24
C CYS A 520 7.91 37.12 -18.62
N MET A 521 8.36 38.07 -17.77
CA MET A 521 8.30 39.51 -18.06
C MET A 521 9.30 39.94 -19.13
N ASP A 522 10.57 39.53 -19.02
CA ASP A 522 11.67 39.99 -19.89
C ASP A 522 11.55 39.46 -21.32
N ARG A 523 11.01 38.24 -21.49
CA ARG A 523 10.92 37.57 -22.80
C ARG A 523 9.48 37.45 -23.32
N GLY A 524 8.48 37.92 -22.56
CA GLY A 524 7.06 37.77 -22.92
C GLY A 524 6.60 36.31 -23.02
N LEU A 525 7.26 35.39 -22.30
CA LEU A 525 7.02 33.96 -22.38
C LEU A 525 5.70 33.61 -21.69
N THR A 526 4.75 33.04 -22.46
CA THR A 526 3.48 32.53 -21.95
C THR A 526 3.32 31.03 -22.11
N ASP A 527 4.21 30.36 -22.85
CA ASP A 527 4.13 28.92 -23.10
C ASP A 527 4.70 28.11 -21.92
N GLU A 528 3.89 27.17 -21.42
CA GLU A 528 4.25 26.19 -20.39
C GLU A 528 5.51 25.40 -20.79
N SER A 529 5.62 25.02 -22.07
CA SER A 529 6.72 24.20 -22.57
C SER A 529 8.08 24.91 -22.46
N GLU A 530 8.10 26.23 -22.64
CA GLU A 530 9.32 27.03 -22.57
C GLU A 530 9.78 27.25 -21.13
N ILE A 531 8.83 27.43 -20.20
CA ILE A 531 9.13 27.50 -18.76
C ILE A 531 9.69 26.16 -18.27
N ILE A 532 9.10 25.04 -18.68
CA ILE A 532 9.61 23.71 -18.33
C ILE A 532 11.03 23.51 -18.89
N LYS A 533 11.29 23.90 -20.14
CA LYS A 533 12.64 23.87 -20.72
C LYS A 533 13.63 24.72 -19.94
N PHE A 534 13.24 25.92 -19.50
CA PHE A 534 14.09 26.75 -18.64
C PHE A 534 14.44 26.03 -17.32
N LEU A 535 13.43 25.44 -16.66
CA LEU A 535 13.63 24.71 -15.42
C LEU A 535 14.54 23.48 -15.57
N GLN A 536 14.50 22.80 -16.72
CA GLN A 536 15.40 21.67 -17.03
C GLN A 536 16.87 22.08 -17.12
N HIS A 537 17.17 23.32 -17.52
CA HIS A 537 18.55 23.82 -17.60
C HIS A 537 18.99 24.51 -16.30
N GLY A 538 18.08 24.71 -15.35
CA GLY A 538 18.39 25.30 -14.06
C GLY A 538 19.14 24.34 -13.14
N THR A 539 19.97 24.87 -12.23
CA THR A 539 20.61 24.08 -11.17
C THR A 539 20.26 24.64 -9.81
N LEU A 540 20.03 23.74 -8.85
CA LEU A 540 19.77 24.07 -7.45
C LEU A 540 20.91 23.68 -6.50
N VAL A 541 22.04 23.27 -7.07
CA VAL A 541 23.24 22.89 -6.30
C VAL A 541 23.69 24.08 -5.44
N GLY A 542 23.84 23.85 -4.14
CA GLY A 542 24.24 24.88 -3.16
C GLY A 542 23.13 25.84 -2.72
N LEU A 543 21.92 25.74 -3.29
CA LEU A 543 20.79 26.62 -2.97
C LEU A 543 19.78 25.97 -2.02
N LEU A 544 19.64 24.65 -2.09
CA LEU A 544 18.78 23.85 -1.22
C LEU A 544 19.52 23.42 0.07
N PRO A 545 18.77 23.11 1.14
CA PRO A 545 19.34 22.48 2.33
C PRO A 545 20.04 21.16 2.00
N VAL A 546 20.93 20.72 2.89
CA VAL A 546 21.57 19.41 2.80
C VAL A 546 20.49 18.33 2.66
N PRO A 547 20.60 17.41 1.68
CA PRO A 547 19.64 16.33 1.51
C PRO A 547 19.51 15.53 2.80
N HIS A 548 18.28 15.27 3.23
CA HIS A 548 18.05 14.37 4.36
C HIS A 548 18.43 12.94 3.97
N PRO A 549 18.65 11.99 4.88
CA PRO A 549 18.84 10.59 4.50
C PRO A 549 17.58 10.00 3.87
N ILE A 550 17.75 9.07 2.91
CA ILE A 550 16.62 8.32 2.35
C ILE A 550 16.11 7.33 3.40
N LEU A 551 14.86 7.51 3.82
CA LEU A 551 14.15 6.61 4.72
C LEU A 551 13.22 5.70 3.93
N ILE A 552 13.40 4.39 4.06
CA ILE A 552 12.55 3.37 3.45
C ILE A 552 11.73 2.69 4.53
N ARG A 553 10.40 2.67 4.35
CA ARG A 553 9.43 2.01 5.21
C ARG A 553 9.17 0.60 4.67
N LYS A 554 9.84 -0.39 5.23
CA LYS A 554 9.68 -1.80 4.83
C LYS A 554 8.50 -2.43 5.56
N TYR A 555 7.74 -3.28 4.87
CA TYR A 555 6.69 -4.08 5.50
C TYR A 555 7.27 -4.97 6.60
N GLN A 556 6.60 -4.97 7.75
CA GLN A 556 6.89 -5.81 8.90
C GLN A 556 5.67 -6.68 9.23
N PRO A 557 5.81 -8.02 9.23
CA PRO A 557 4.76 -8.92 9.67
C PRO A 557 4.36 -8.63 11.12
N ASN A 558 3.05 -8.57 11.38
CA ASN A 558 2.51 -8.49 12.74
C ASN A 558 1.27 -9.38 12.90
N SER A 559 0.89 -9.68 14.15
CA SER A 559 -0.23 -10.58 14.44
C SER A 559 -1.55 -10.14 13.80
N GLY A 560 -1.82 -8.83 13.73
CA GLY A 560 -3.02 -8.31 13.11
C GLY A 560 -3.05 -8.50 11.59
N THR A 561 -1.95 -8.22 10.89
CA THR A 561 -1.82 -8.51 9.44
C THR A 561 -1.97 -10.00 9.15
N VAL A 562 -1.34 -10.86 9.95
CA VAL A 562 -1.44 -12.32 9.80
C VAL A 562 -2.89 -12.79 9.95
N MET A 563 -3.59 -12.29 10.98
CA MET A 563 -5.00 -12.60 11.19
C MET A 563 -5.86 -12.10 10.03
N TRP A 564 -5.64 -10.86 9.58
CA TRP A 564 -6.34 -10.27 8.45
C TRP A 564 -6.16 -11.10 7.17
N PHE A 565 -4.92 -11.46 6.82
CA PHE A 565 -4.62 -12.27 5.65
C PHE A 565 -5.31 -13.63 5.71
N ARG A 566 -5.33 -14.24 6.90
CA ARG A 566 -5.99 -15.53 7.10
C ARG A 566 -7.49 -15.43 6.94
N THR A 567 -8.14 -14.43 7.54
CA THR A 567 -9.58 -14.20 7.39
C THR A 567 -9.93 -13.92 5.93
N TYR A 568 -9.16 -13.09 5.24
CA TYR A 568 -9.38 -12.80 3.82
C TYR A 568 -9.21 -14.05 2.94
N MET A 569 -8.12 -14.81 3.14
CA MET A 569 -7.87 -16.05 2.40
C MET A 569 -9.02 -17.05 2.53
N TRP A 570 -9.44 -17.34 3.77
CA TRP A 570 -10.57 -18.25 3.99
C TRP A 570 -11.90 -17.68 3.46
N GLY A 571 -12.09 -16.35 3.50
CA GLY A 571 -13.24 -15.70 2.86
C GLY A 571 -13.30 -15.91 1.35
N VAL A 572 -12.16 -15.80 0.65
CA VAL A 572 -12.06 -16.08 -0.79
C VAL A 572 -12.40 -17.55 -1.07
N ILE A 573 -11.77 -18.47 -0.34
CA ILE A 573 -11.96 -19.92 -0.52
C ILE A 573 -13.41 -20.32 -0.24
N TYR A 574 -14.02 -19.75 0.80
CA TYR A 574 -15.41 -20.00 1.16
C TYR A 574 -16.36 -19.59 0.03
N LEU A 575 -16.24 -18.33 -0.46
CA LEU A 575 -17.10 -17.79 -1.51
C LEU A 575 -16.95 -18.54 -2.85
N ARG A 576 -15.77 -19.12 -3.10
CA ARG A 576 -15.48 -19.88 -4.32
C ARG A 576 -16.05 -21.30 -4.32
N ASN A 577 -16.19 -21.91 -3.14
CA ASN A 577 -16.68 -23.28 -3.01
C ASN A 577 -18.14 -23.34 -2.53
N VAL A 578 -18.98 -22.44 -3.06
CA VAL A 578 -20.45 -22.50 -2.89
C VAL A 578 -21.08 -23.50 -3.85
N ASP A 579 -20.45 -23.72 -5.01
CA ASP A 579 -20.85 -24.72 -6.00
C ASP A 579 -19.59 -25.43 -6.55
N PRO A 580 -19.33 -26.71 -6.20
CA PRO A 580 -20.18 -27.57 -5.36
C PRO A 580 -20.23 -27.10 -3.90
N PRO A 581 -21.36 -27.28 -3.19
CA PRO A 581 -21.57 -26.77 -1.84
C PRO A 581 -20.85 -27.62 -0.78
N ILE A 582 -19.51 -27.57 -0.76
CA ILE A 582 -18.69 -28.37 0.17
C ILE A 582 -18.89 -27.96 1.64
N TRP A 583 -19.44 -26.78 1.88
CA TRP A 583 -19.74 -26.24 3.21
C TRP A 583 -21.14 -26.58 3.71
N TYR A 584 -21.92 -27.35 2.95
CA TYR A 584 -23.26 -27.75 3.37
C TYR A 584 -23.20 -28.52 4.71
N ASP A 585 -24.11 -28.18 5.63
CA ASP A 585 -24.18 -28.76 6.99
C ASP A 585 -22.93 -28.55 7.87
N THR A 586 -22.13 -27.52 7.58
CA THR A 586 -20.99 -27.11 8.41
C THR A 586 -21.27 -25.79 9.16
N ASP A 587 -20.91 -25.72 10.46
CA ASP A 587 -21.03 -24.50 11.27
C ASP A 587 -19.82 -23.58 11.03
N VAL A 588 -19.84 -22.87 9.90
CA VAL A 588 -18.74 -21.99 9.46
C VAL A 588 -18.82 -20.63 10.14
N LYS A 589 -17.92 -20.38 11.10
CA LYS A 589 -17.77 -19.08 11.77
C LYS A 589 -16.54 -18.33 11.22
N LEU A 590 -16.65 -17.81 9.99
CA LEU A 590 -15.58 -17.01 9.36
C LEU A 590 -15.55 -15.55 9.83
N PHE A 591 -16.71 -15.04 10.24
CA PHE A 591 -16.90 -13.65 10.66
C PHE A 591 -17.75 -13.64 11.92
N GLU A 592 -17.39 -12.83 12.92
CA GLU A 592 -18.32 -12.51 13.99
C GLU A 592 -19.37 -11.54 13.43
N ILE A 593 -20.61 -12.00 13.34
CA ILE A 593 -21.74 -11.10 13.11
C ILE A 593 -21.94 -10.35 14.43
N GLN A 594 -21.52 -9.09 14.50
CA GLN A 594 -21.91 -8.21 15.60
C GLN A 594 -23.44 -8.07 15.57
N ARG A 595 -24.12 -8.83 16.43
CA ARG A 595 -25.51 -8.54 16.80
C ARG A 595 -25.47 -7.35 17.75
N VAL A 596 -26.04 -6.23 17.30
CA VAL A 596 -26.31 -5.04 18.12
C VAL A 596 -27.33 -5.38 19.19
#